data_AF-A0A914D2N3-F1
#
_entry.id   AF-A0A914D2N3-F1
#
_cell.length_a   1.000
_cell.length_b   1.000
_cell.length_c   1.000
_cell.angle_alpha   90.00
_cell.angle_beta   90.00
_cell.angle_gamma   90.00
#
_symmetry.space_group_name_H-M   'P 1'
#
loop_
_entity.id
_entity.type
_entity.pdbx_description
1 polymer ?
#
loop_
_entity_poly.entity_id
_entity_poly.type
_entity_poly.pdbx_seq_one_letter_code
_entity_poly.pdbx_strand_id
1 'polypeptide(L)'
;MTLSKEDLIEIRTLLSMNCKPQKIYEFRIENEFRGARDWKRTTIFDACKKIQAQQGSVERKQGSGRRRTVRTEENIDRVARLLQSLPRIPGTHLSARKVARGKGISRSSVRRIAKEHGLKVIKKTKVHRIPKPKRPRETNEARRGSHQGSLGRVGYRDDQKMVARASPKIGRSSQA
;
A
#
# COMPACT_ATOMS: atom_id res chain seq x y z
N MET A 1 -25.33 -19.88 -7.77
CA MET A 1 -25.02 -20.36 -6.40
C MET A 1 -23.56 -20.71 -6.34
N THR A 2 -22.86 -20.24 -5.31
CA THR A 2 -21.44 -20.49 -5.07
C THR A 2 -21.32 -21.46 -3.90
N LEU A 3 -20.56 -22.54 -4.07
CA LEU A 3 -20.25 -23.49 -2.99
C LEU A 3 -19.48 -22.78 -1.88
N SER A 4 -19.81 -23.08 -0.62
CA SER A 4 -19.03 -22.64 0.53
C SER A 4 -17.63 -23.27 0.53
N LYS A 5 -16.71 -22.70 1.30
CA LYS A 5 -15.39 -23.30 1.52
C LYS A 5 -15.53 -24.69 2.16
N GLU A 6 -16.46 -24.85 3.09
CA GLU A 6 -16.78 -26.12 3.75
C GLU A 6 -17.28 -27.17 2.75
N ASP A 7 -18.20 -26.78 1.87
CA ASP A 7 -18.71 -27.64 0.81
C ASP A 7 -17.59 -28.16 -0.10
N LEU A 8 -16.64 -27.30 -0.47
CA LEU A 8 -15.51 -27.69 -1.31
C LEU A 8 -14.53 -28.60 -0.57
N ILE A 9 -14.38 -28.46 0.74
CA ILE A 9 -13.60 -29.37 1.57
C ILE A 9 -14.27 -30.74 1.62
N GLU A 10 -15.59 -30.80 1.80
CA GLU A 10 -16.36 -32.04 1.79
C GLU A 10 -16.30 -32.74 0.42
N ILE A 11 -16.47 -32.01 -0.67
CA ILE A 11 -16.32 -32.57 -2.02
C ILE A 11 -14.88 -33.11 -2.22
N ARG A 12 -13.87 -32.40 -1.71
CA ARG A 12 -12.47 -32.86 -1.76
C ARG A 12 -12.26 -34.14 -0.96
N THR A 13 -12.81 -34.25 0.26
CA THR A 13 -12.67 -35.46 1.08
C THR A 13 -13.34 -36.65 0.40
N LEU A 14 -14.55 -36.48 -0.13
CA LEU A 14 -15.25 -37.52 -0.90
C LEU A 14 -14.45 -37.94 -2.14
N LEU A 15 -13.86 -37.00 -2.87
CA LEU A 15 -12.97 -37.32 -4.00
C LEU A 15 -11.72 -38.10 -3.55
N SER A 16 -11.14 -37.76 -2.40
CA SER A 16 -9.97 -38.49 -1.86
C SER A 16 -10.31 -39.92 -1.46
N MET A 17 -11.57 -40.19 -1.09
CA MET A 17 -12.10 -41.53 -0.86
C MET A 17 -12.49 -42.25 -2.17
N ASN A 18 -12.05 -41.74 -3.32
CA ASN A 18 -12.32 -42.30 -4.65
C ASN A 18 -13.81 -42.32 -5.04
N CYS A 19 -14.63 -41.44 -4.45
CA CYS A 19 -16.02 -41.28 -4.86
C CYS A 19 -16.09 -40.57 -6.22
N LYS A 20 -16.81 -41.16 -7.18
CA LYS A 20 -17.09 -40.50 -8.47
C LYS A 20 -18.02 -39.29 -8.25
N PRO A 21 -17.93 -38.22 -9.05
CA PRO A 21 -18.80 -37.04 -8.93
C PRO A 21 -20.30 -37.38 -8.92
N GLN A 22 -20.69 -38.43 -9.63
CA GLN A 22 -22.05 -38.96 -9.65
C GLN A 22 -22.49 -39.48 -8.26
N LYS A 23 -21.65 -40.29 -7.61
CA LYS A 23 -21.88 -40.78 -6.25
C LYS A 23 -21.90 -39.66 -5.22
N ILE A 24 -21.12 -38.60 -5.43
CA ILE A 24 -21.13 -37.41 -4.56
C ILE A 24 -22.48 -36.68 -4.64
N TYR A 25 -23.06 -36.59 -5.84
CA TYR A 25 -24.39 -36.02 -6.03
C TYR A 25 -25.50 -36.90 -5.43
N GLU A 26 -25.41 -38.22 -5.59
CA GLU A 26 -26.34 -39.19 -4.99
C GLU A 26 -26.25 -39.16 -3.46
N PHE A 27 -25.04 -39.18 -2.90
CA PHE A 27 -24.80 -39.03 -1.47
C PHE A 27 -25.39 -37.72 -0.92
N ARG A 28 -25.36 -36.64 -1.70
CA ARG A 28 -26.02 -35.37 -1.33
C ARG A 28 -27.54 -35.49 -1.28
N ILE A 29 -28.17 -36.23 -2.21
CA ILE A 29 -29.63 -36.46 -2.22
C ILE A 29 -30.01 -37.33 -1.00
N GLU A 30 -29.24 -38.36 -0.73
CA GLU A 30 -29.48 -39.30 0.38
C GLU A 30 -29.26 -38.66 1.76
N ASN A 31 -28.29 -37.75 1.89
CA ASN A 31 -27.95 -37.06 3.15
C ASN A 31 -28.67 -35.71 3.32
N GLU A 32 -29.86 -35.53 2.73
CA GLU A 32 -30.73 -34.35 2.92
C GLU A 32 -31.00 -34.00 4.41
N PHE A 33 -30.71 -34.91 5.33
CA PHE A 33 -30.71 -34.71 6.79
C PHE A 33 -29.74 -33.64 7.33
N ARG A 34 -28.74 -33.15 6.56
CA ARG A 34 -27.82 -32.07 6.99
C ARG A 34 -28.14 -30.69 6.40
N GLY A 35 -29.43 -30.38 6.25
CA GLY A 35 -29.92 -29.03 5.97
C GLY A 35 -29.68 -28.58 4.53
N ALA A 36 -30.69 -28.77 3.68
CA ALA A 36 -30.97 -28.05 2.43
C ALA A 36 -29.78 -27.36 1.74
N ARG A 37 -28.76 -28.12 1.33
CA ARG A 37 -27.70 -27.60 0.47
C ARG A 37 -28.12 -27.77 -0.99
N ASP A 38 -28.51 -26.67 -1.63
CA ASP A 38 -28.95 -26.62 -3.03
C ASP A 38 -27.79 -26.71 -4.04
N TRP A 39 -26.96 -27.74 -3.90
CA TRP A 39 -25.90 -28.00 -4.86
C TRP A 39 -26.49 -28.52 -6.17
N LYS A 40 -26.42 -27.69 -7.21
CA LYS A 40 -26.73 -28.15 -8.57
C LYS A 40 -25.69 -29.19 -9.00
N ARG A 41 -26.14 -30.24 -9.70
CA ARG A 41 -25.27 -31.29 -10.26
C ARG A 41 -24.10 -30.71 -11.04
N THR A 42 -24.35 -29.73 -11.91
CA THR A 42 -23.30 -29.05 -12.70
C THR A 42 -22.24 -28.39 -11.81
N THR A 43 -22.64 -27.74 -10.72
CA THR A 43 -21.72 -27.08 -9.78
C THR A 43 -20.79 -28.09 -9.10
N ILE A 44 -21.29 -29.27 -8.71
CA ILE A 44 -20.47 -30.33 -8.11
C ILE A 44 -19.45 -30.86 -9.12
N PHE A 45 -19.90 -31.12 -10.36
CA PHE A 45 -19.01 -31.60 -11.42
C PHE A 45 -17.91 -30.58 -11.75
N ASP A 46 -18.27 -29.31 -11.84
CA ASP A 46 -17.31 -28.22 -12.04
C ASP A 46 -16.33 -28.09 -10.87
N ALA A 47 -16.81 -28.26 -9.64
CA ALA A 47 -15.97 -28.26 -8.45
C ALA A 47 -14.99 -29.44 -8.45
N CYS A 48 -15.47 -30.65 -8.76
CA CYS A 48 -14.61 -31.84 -8.86
C CYS A 48 -13.52 -31.64 -9.92
N LYS A 49 -13.90 -31.15 -11.10
CA LYS A 49 -12.96 -30.85 -12.19
C LYS A 49 -11.93 -29.80 -11.77
N LYS A 50 -12.34 -28.75 -11.07
CA LYS A 50 -11.44 -27.70 -10.55
C LYS A 50 -10.48 -28.25 -9.50
N ILE A 51 -10.98 -29.03 -8.54
CA ILE A 51 -10.16 -29.63 -7.47
C ILE A 51 -9.12 -30.58 -8.10
N GLN A 52 -9.53 -31.44 -9.02
CA GLN A 52 -8.60 -32.32 -9.75
C GLN A 52 -7.56 -31.52 -10.54
N ALA A 53 -7.97 -30.50 -11.28
CA ALA A 53 -7.07 -29.63 -12.04
C ALA A 53 -6.12 -28.79 -11.15
N GLN A 54 -6.46 -28.60 -9.87
CA GLN A 54 -5.65 -27.88 -8.89
C GLN A 54 -4.95 -28.82 -7.88
N GLN A 55 -4.79 -30.10 -8.23
CA GLN A 55 -4.12 -31.10 -7.38
C GLN A 55 -4.71 -31.20 -5.95
N GLY A 56 -6.03 -31.08 -5.83
CA GLY A 56 -6.72 -31.13 -4.55
C GLY A 56 -6.85 -29.78 -3.84
N SER A 57 -6.30 -28.69 -4.37
CA SER A 57 -6.48 -27.38 -3.74
C SER A 57 -7.92 -26.89 -3.89
N VAL A 58 -8.49 -26.45 -2.76
CA VAL A 58 -9.78 -25.75 -2.67
C VAL A 58 -9.58 -24.23 -2.76
N GLU A 59 -8.35 -23.77 -2.58
CA GLU A 59 -8.06 -22.35 -2.55
C GLU A 59 -7.95 -21.77 -3.96
N ARG A 60 -8.53 -20.58 -4.12
CA ARG A 60 -8.43 -19.83 -5.36
C ARG A 60 -6.96 -19.50 -5.64
N LYS A 61 -6.46 -19.88 -6.84
CA LYS A 61 -5.11 -19.52 -7.29
C LYS A 61 -4.85 -18.02 -7.07
N GLN A 62 -3.76 -17.72 -6.38
CA GLN A 62 -3.28 -16.36 -6.17
C GLN A 62 -3.03 -15.70 -7.54
N GLY A 63 -3.52 -14.48 -7.75
CA GLY A 63 -3.31 -13.75 -8.99
C GLY A 63 -4.36 -13.93 -10.10
N SER A 64 -5.52 -14.53 -9.80
CA SER A 64 -6.68 -14.65 -10.71
C SER A 64 -7.36 -13.34 -11.18
N GLY A 65 -6.63 -12.22 -11.20
CA GLY A 65 -7.11 -10.92 -11.66
C GLY A 65 -6.50 -10.52 -13.00
N ARG A 66 -7.10 -9.54 -13.67
CA ARG A 66 -6.57 -8.95 -14.90
C ARG A 66 -5.14 -8.44 -14.66
N ARG A 67 -4.20 -8.87 -15.51
CA ARG A 67 -2.82 -8.38 -15.51
C ARG A 67 -2.83 -6.86 -15.65
N ARG A 68 -2.06 -6.16 -14.81
CA ARG A 68 -1.97 -4.71 -14.81
C ARG A 68 -0.85 -4.27 -15.76
N THR A 69 -1.23 -3.79 -16.95
CA THR A 69 -0.32 -3.40 -18.04
C THR A 69 0.70 -2.33 -17.65
N VAL A 70 0.33 -1.40 -16.78
CA VAL A 70 1.19 -0.28 -16.34
C VAL A 70 2.32 -0.74 -15.40
N ARG A 71 2.28 -1.99 -14.94
CA ARG A 71 3.13 -2.49 -13.85
C ARG A 71 4.23 -3.42 -14.34
N THR A 72 4.91 -3.02 -15.41
CA THR A 72 6.14 -3.65 -15.86
C THR A 72 7.25 -3.43 -14.85
N GLU A 73 8.24 -4.34 -14.82
CA GLU A 73 9.43 -4.21 -13.97
C GLU A 73 10.14 -2.88 -14.23
N GLU A 74 10.25 -2.48 -15.50
CA GLU A 74 10.79 -1.16 -15.86
C GLU A 74 10.08 0.01 -15.18
N ASN A 75 8.75 -0.02 -15.11
CA ASN A 75 7.99 1.05 -14.47
C ASN A 75 8.14 1.01 -12.95
N ILE A 76 8.27 -0.18 -12.35
CA ILE A 76 8.54 -0.34 -10.93
C ILE A 76 9.91 0.27 -10.60
N ASP A 77 10.95 -0.06 -11.35
CA ASP A 77 12.30 0.44 -11.15
C ASP A 77 12.39 1.95 -11.33
N ARG A 78 11.76 2.49 -12.38
CA ARG A 78 11.70 3.93 -12.61
C ARG A 78 10.99 4.64 -11.45
N VAL A 79 9.87 4.11 -10.97
CA VAL A 79 9.13 4.68 -9.84
C VAL A 79 9.96 4.60 -8.56
N ALA A 80 10.66 3.49 -8.31
CA ALA A 80 11.53 3.33 -7.14
C ALA A 80 12.66 4.35 -7.11
N ARG A 81 13.40 4.49 -8.22
CA ARG A 81 14.51 5.45 -8.35
C ARG A 81 14.08 6.91 -8.16
N LEU A 82 12.86 7.25 -8.58
CA LEU A 82 12.36 8.63 -8.48
C LEU A 82 11.71 8.94 -7.14
N LEU A 83 11.09 7.96 -6.48
CA LEU A 83 10.44 8.16 -5.18
C LEU A 83 11.43 8.16 -4.01
N GLN A 84 12.55 7.45 -4.15
CA GLN A 84 13.60 7.41 -3.14
C GLN A 84 14.76 8.32 -3.52
N SER A 85 15.33 9.01 -2.54
CA SER A 85 16.58 9.75 -2.76
C SER A 85 17.75 8.79 -2.67
N LEU A 86 18.71 8.91 -3.59
CA LEU A 86 19.97 8.20 -3.49
C LEU A 86 20.69 8.58 -2.18
N PRO A 87 21.34 7.64 -1.47
CA PRO A 87 22.01 7.92 -0.20
C PRO A 87 23.07 9.03 -0.31
N ARG A 88 23.76 9.09 -1.46
CA ARG A 88 24.81 10.08 -1.73
C ARG A 88 24.27 11.45 -2.14
N ILE A 89 22.99 11.58 -2.45
CA ILE A 89 22.37 12.84 -2.90
C ILE A 89 20.97 12.99 -2.28
N PRO A 90 20.89 13.37 -1.00
CA PRO A 90 19.62 13.55 -0.32
C PRO A 90 18.79 14.67 -0.97
N GLY A 91 17.47 14.52 -0.96
CA GLY A 91 16.54 15.53 -1.50
C GLY A 91 16.25 15.45 -3.01
N THR A 92 16.83 14.47 -3.72
CA THR A 92 16.57 14.17 -5.14
C THR A 92 15.22 13.50 -5.40
N HIS A 93 14.58 12.94 -4.37
CA HIS A 93 13.28 12.29 -4.50
C HIS A 93 12.20 13.26 -5.04
N LEU A 94 11.33 12.71 -5.87
CA LEU A 94 10.17 13.38 -6.44
C LEU A 94 8.89 12.94 -5.72
N SER A 95 7.90 13.83 -5.66
CA SER A 95 6.59 13.45 -5.18
C SER A 95 5.89 12.56 -6.21
N ALA A 96 5.01 11.67 -5.76
CA ALA A 96 4.22 10.81 -6.65
C ALA A 96 3.46 11.59 -7.74
N ARG A 97 3.06 12.85 -7.46
CA ARG A 97 2.43 13.74 -8.44
C ARG A 97 3.41 14.18 -9.54
N LYS A 98 4.67 14.48 -9.20
CA LYS A 98 5.70 14.83 -10.18
C LYS A 98 6.11 13.61 -11.01
N VAL A 99 6.28 12.46 -10.37
CA VAL A 99 6.59 11.19 -11.06
C VAL A 99 5.50 10.84 -12.07
N ALA A 100 4.23 10.95 -11.68
CA ALA A 100 3.10 10.68 -12.56
C ALA A 100 3.11 11.56 -13.83
N ARG A 101 3.30 12.88 -13.67
CA ARG A 101 3.39 13.81 -14.81
C ARG A 101 4.57 13.51 -15.72
N GLY A 102 5.73 13.17 -15.17
CA GLY A 102 6.95 12.99 -15.95
C GLY A 102 7.06 11.66 -16.69
N LYS A 103 6.21 10.67 -16.38
CA LYS A 103 6.34 9.29 -16.90
C LYS A 103 5.08 8.74 -17.56
N GLY A 104 4.01 9.54 -17.68
CA GLY A 104 2.75 9.09 -18.29
C GLY A 104 2.02 8.00 -17.47
N ILE A 105 2.41 7.80 -16.21
CA ILE A 105 1.81 6.83 -15.30
C ILE A 105 0.79 7.54 -14.41
N SER A 106 -0.40 6.97 -14.24
CA SER A 106 -1.40 7.55 -13.34
C SER A 106 -0.85 7.69 -11.91
N ARG A 107 -1.21 8.77 -11.23
CA ARG A 107 -0.82 8.99 -9.82
C ARG A 107 -1.23 7.83 -8.91
N SER A 108 -2.38 7.22 -9.17
CA SER A 108 -2.90 6.07 -8.44
C SER A 108 -2.01 4.84 -8.63
N SER A 109 -1.54 4.59 -9.86
CA SER A 109 -0.60 3.51 -10.16
C SER A 109 0.74 3.71 -9.45
N VAL A 110 1.31 4.93 -9.48
CA VAL A 110 2.56 5.24 -8.76
C VAL A 110 2.43 4.97 -7.26
N ARG A 111 1.34 5.41 -6.62
CA ARG A 111 1.10 5.17 -5.19
C ARG A 111 0.95 3.70 -4.86
N ARG A 112 0.29 2.94 -5.74
CA ARG A 112 0.08 1.51 -5.55
C ARG A 112 1.38 0.72 -5.68
N ILE A 113 2.20 1.03 -6.69
CA ILE A 113 3.57 0.51 -6.82
C ILE A 113 4.36 0.82 -5.54
N ALA A 114 4.31 2.06 -5.06
CA ALA A 114 5.00 2.42 -3.82
C ALA A 114 4.56 1.59 -2.61
N LYS A 115 3.24 1.40 -2.43
CA LYS A 115 2.69 0.62 -1.31
C LYS A 115 3.13 -0.85 -1.37
N GLU A 116 2.97 -1.48 -2.53
CA GLU A 116 3.20 -2.92 -2.68
C GLU A 116 4.69 -3.30 -2.70
N HIS A 117 5.58 -2.38 -3.10
CA HIS A 117 7.04 -2.57 -3.08
C HIS A 117 7.71 -1.92 -1.86
N GLY A 118 6.94 -1.53 -0.83
CA GLY A 118 7.48 -0.97 0.42
C GLY A 118 8.23 0.36 0.27
N LEU A 119 8.02 1.10 -0.82
CA LEU A 119 8.71 2.36 -1.08
C LEU A 119 8.15 3.47 -0.19
N LYS A 120 8.97 3.99 0.74
CA LYS A 120 8.59 5.13 1.58
C LYS A 120 8.65 6.43 0.76
N VAL A 121 7.50 7.09 0.64
CA VAL A 121 7.43 8.43 0.04
C VAL A 121 7.81 9.45 1.10
N ILE A 122 9.06 9.94 1.04
CA ILE A 122 9.55 10.96 1.96
C ILE A 122 8.96 12.31 1.55
N LYS A 123 8.43 13.07 2.52
CA LYS A 123 8.01 14.45 2.30
C LYS A 123 9.23 15.36 2.44
N LYS A 124 9.38 16.32 1.53
CA LYS A 124 10.41 17.36 1.66
C LYS A 124 10.05 18.31 2.81
N THR A 125 10.90 18.37 3.82
CA THR A 125 10.86 19.43 4.84
C THR A 125 11.64 20.62 4.30
N LYS A 126 11.05 21.83 4.38
CA LYS A 126 11.80 23.05 4.07
C LYS A 126 12.83 23.25 5.17
N VAL A 127 14.10 23.26 4.78
CA VAL A 127 15.22 23.61 5.65
C VAL A 127 15.81 24.93 5.17
N HIS A 128 16.31 25.74 6.09
CA HIS A 128 17.05 26.94 5.73
C HIS A 128 18.35 26.52 5.02
N ARG A 129 18.73 27.26 3.98
CA ARG A 129 20.02 27.04 3.31
C ARG A 129 21.12 27.43 4.30
N ILE A 130 21.90 26.46 4.75
CA ILE A 130 23.08 26.73 5.57
C ILE A 130 24.17 27.23 4.61
N PRO A 131 24.61 28.49 4.70
CA PRO A 131 25.74 28.97 3.92
C PRO A 131 26.99 28.19 4.32
N LYS A 132 27.90 27.96 3.36
CA LYS A 132 29.22 27.39 3.69
C LYS A 132 29.88 28.30 4.74
N PRO A 133 30.30 27.76 5.89
CA PRO A 133 30.81 28.60 6.95
C PRO A 133 32.18 29.16 6.50
N LYS A 134 32.38 30.48 6.64
CA LYS A 134 33.65 31.14 6.29
C LYS A 134 34.81 30.73 7.22
N ARG A 135 34.50 30.15 8.38
CA ARG A 135 35.42 29.62 9.39
C ARG A 135 34.87 28.28 9.90
N PRO A 136 35.69 27.30 10.29
CA PRO A 136 35.19 26.07 10.88
C PRO A 136 34.29 26.40 12.08
N ARG A 137 33.08 25.83 12.11
CA ARG A 137 32.24 25.89 13.30
C ARG A 137 32.93 25.09 14.38
N GLU A 138 33.14 25.69 15.56
CA GLU A 138 33.45 24.90 16.76
C GLU A 138 32.41 23.78 16.87
N THR A 139 32.89 22.55 17.05
CA THR A 139 32.01 21.39 17.18
C THR A 139 31.14 21.55 18.43
N ASN A 140 29.94 20.95 18.42
CA ASN A 140 29.08 20.94 19.59
C ASN A 140 29.77 20.31 20.82
N GLU A 141 30.79 19.49 20.62
CA GLU A 141 31.63 18.94 21.69
C GLU A 141 32.52 20.01 22.35
N ALA A 142 33.16 20.88 21.56
CA ALA A 142 33.94 22.01 22.09
C ALA A 142 33.08 23.01 22.89
N ARG A 143 31.82 23.21 22.46
CA ARG A 143 30.84 24.05 23.19
C ARG A 143 30.29 23.39 24.46
N ARG A 144 30.21 22.06 24.52
CA ARG A 144 29.71 21.35 25.71
C ARG A 144 30.73 21.34 26.85
N GLY A 145 32.03 21.32 26.54
CA GLY A 145 33.10 21.36 27.54
C GLY A 145 33.22 22.68 28.31
N SER A 146 32.70 23.78 27.76
CA SER A 146 32.80 25.13 28.32
C SER A 146 31.54 25.58 29.09
N HIS A 147 30.54 24.71 29.25
CA HIS A 147 29.25 25.03 29.89
C HIS A 147 28.92 24.10 31.06
N GLN A 148 29.82 23.98 32.04
CA GLN A 148 29.43 23.68 33.41
C GLN A 148 29.37 25.01 34.19
N GLY A 149 28.30 25.79 34.05
CA GLY A 149 28.05 26.91 34.98
C GLY A 149 27.33 28.17 34.48
N SER A 150 27.06 28.37 33.18
CA SER A 150 26.63 29.69 32.67
C SER A 150 25.26 29.76 31.98
N LEU A 151 24.35 28.81 32.19
CA LEU A 151 22.98 28.89 31.62
C LEU A 151 22.15 30.05 32.21
N GLY A 152 22.53 30.62 33.36
CA GLY A 152 21.80 31.69 34.03
C GLY A 152 21.94 33.08 33.40
N ARG A 153 22.76 33.28 32.35
CA ARG A 153 23.09 34.61 31.81
C ARG A 153 22.96 34.72 30.28
N VAL A 154 22.17 33.86 29.63
CA VAL A 154 21.91 33.95 28.18
C VAL A 154 20.50 34.49 27.95
N GLY A 155 20.37 35.78 27.64
CA GLY A 155 19.11 36.38 27.20
C GLY A 155 18.89 36.13 25.71
N TYR A 156 17.89 35.32 25.36
CA TYR A 156 17.45 35.17 23.97
C TYR A 156 16.41 36.26 23.66
N ARG A 157 16.70 37.11 22.66
CA ARG A 157 15.70 37.97 22.02
C ARG A 157 15.48 37.48 20.60
N ASP A 158 14.37 36.78 20.39
CA ASP A 158 13.87 36.51 19.05
C ASP A 158 12.83 37.58 18.72
N ASP A 159 13.22 38.57 17.91
CA ASP A 159 12.29 39.56 17.37
C ASP A 159 11.41 38.90 16.29
N GLN A 160 10.39 38.15 16.72
CA GLN A 160 9.37 37.65 15.82
C GLN A 160 8.50 38.82 15.34
N LYS A 161 8.68 39.24 14.08
CA LYS A 161 7.75 40.17 13.44
C LYS A 161 6.36 39.52 13.36
N MET A 162 5.43 39.98 14.19
CA MET A 162 4.03 39.63 14.14
C MET A 162 3.41 40.25 12.88
N VAL A 163 3.29 39.48 11.80
CA VAL A 163 2.55 39.92 10.60
C VAL A 163 1.06 39.68 10.86
N ALA A 164 0.30 40.75 11.09
CA ALA A 164 -1.16 40.68 11.24
C ALA A 164 -1.78 40.07 9.97
N ARG A 165 -2.42 38.90 10.10
CA ARG A 165 -3.22 38.33 9.00
C ARG A 165 -4.57 39.04 8.98
N ALA A 166 -4.82 39.82 7.94
CA ALA A 166 -6.16 40.34 7.66
C ALA A 166 -7.12 39.15 7.40
N SER A 167 -8.19 39.05 8.17
CA SER A 167 -9.27 38.07 7.95
C SER A 167 -10.01 38.41 6.64
N PRO A 168 -10.27 37.43 5.76
CA PRO A 168 -11.05 37.69 4.56
C PRO A 168 -12.51 37.99 4.93
N LYS A 169 -13.03 39.13 4.47
CA LYS A 169 -14.46 39.49 4.59
C LYS A 169 -15.27 38.47 3.80
N ILE A 170 -16.05 37.64 4.49
CA ILE A 170 -17.06 36.77 3.88
C ILE A 170 -18.19 37.69 3.40
N GLY A 171 -18.26 37.93 2.09
CA GLY A 171 -19.39 38.63 1.47
C GLY A 171 -20.64 37.76 1.58
N ARG A 172 -21.68 38.26 2.27
CA ARG A 172 -23.03 37.74 2.14
C ARG A 172 -23.60 38.24 0.81
N SER A 173 -23.79 37.32 -0.13
CA SER A 173 -24.62 37.53 -1.32
C SER A 173 -26.08 37.66 -0.89
N SER A 174 -26.68 38.85 -1.03
CA SER A 174 -28.14 39.00 -1.01
C SER A 174 -28.69 38.52 -2.35
N GLN A 175 -29.58 37.53 -2.30
CA GLN A 175 -30.47 37.21 -3.41
C GLN A 175 -31.48 38.34 -3.56
N ALA A 176 -31.72 38.73 -4.82
CA ALA A 176 -32.93 39.37 -5.31
C ALA A 176 -33.39 38.55 -6.52
#